data_AF-A0A445CC87-F1
#
_entry.id   AF-A0A445CC87-F1
#
_cell.length_a   1.000
_cell.length_b   1.000
_cell.length_c   1.000
_cell.angle_alpha   90.00
_cell.angle_beta   90.00
_cell.angle_gamma   90.00
#
_symmetry.space_group_name_H-M   'P 1'
#
loop_
_entity.id
_entity.type
_entity.pdbx_description
1 polymer ?
#
loop_
_entity_poly.entity_id
_entity_poly.type
_entity_poly.pdbx_seq_one_letter_code
_entity_poly.pdbx_strand_id
1 'polypeptide(L)'
;MFGPESAPNRWTGLPFVFEKVRILDEEHRVSRCEKFLNAFAREGCRMVEMSCEDHDRYAAGLQFITHTVGRILEGLMLESMPINTEGYKSLLGLVENTAGDSFDLYYGLFMFNKNSLEVLEKLDLAFEDLRKQLIVRLHHVVRNQLMEDGERLQQRDGSNSHALLRQVRNGSALLHSRSNDDALLSSSVSNNYSLSDENTKLKIAIVGFGNFGQFLAKTIVSQGHEVLAYSRSEYSDVARELGVSYFSDADDLCEQHPEVILLCTSILSTVKVLKSLPFQRLKRSTLFVDVLSVKEFPRNLFLQHLPPDFDVLCTHPMFGPESGKNGWKNLPLVYDKVRIGNEESRILRCCQFLDIFASEGCRMVEMSCAEHDWHAAGSQFVTHTTGRFLEKLGLETTPINTKGYETLLSLVENTMEDSFDLYYGLFLYNLNAMEQLERFDLAFESLKKQLFGRLHRIYRKHLFENEEQILALPERSTLPEKSEGSNVSSPLSKTVDTK
;
A
#
# COMPACT_ATOMS: atom_id res chain seq x y z
N MET A 1 -16.09 -19.68 3.95
CA MET A 1 -14.90 -20.52 4.21
C MET A 1 -13.78 -19.58 4.62
N PHE A 2 -13.66 -19.06 5.85
CA PHE A 2 -14.14 -19.49 7.17
C PHE A 2 -14.59 -18.29 8.04
N GLY A 3 -15.09 -18.58 9.26
CA GLY A 3 -15.61 -17.61 10.24
C GLY A 3 -17.11 -17.27 10.08
N PRO A 4 -17.89 -17.15 11.18
CA PRO A 4 -19.30 -16.74 11.14
C PRO A 4 -19.50 -15.34 10.52
N GLU A 5 -18.44 -14.52 10.50
CA GLU A 5 -18.40 -13.18 9.91
C GLU A 5 -18.36 -13.19 8.36
N SER A 6 -18.00 -14.32 7.74
CA SER A 6 -17.97 -14.45 6.28
C SER A 6 -19.34 -14.65 5.62
N ALA A 7 -20.40 -14.85 6.42
CA ALA A 7 -21.79 -15.02 5.94
C ALA A 7 -22.81 -14.45 6.95
N PRO A 8 -22.83 -13.13 7.20
CA PRO A 8 -23.59 -12.56 8.30
C PRO A 8 -25.12 -12.65 8.13
N ASN A 9 -25.64 -12.85 6.90
CA ASN A 9 -27.10 -12.76 6.67
C ASN A 9 -27.75 -13.67 5.60
N ARG A 10 -27.06 -14.63 4.95
CA ARG A 10 -27.62 -15.76 4.14
C ARG A 10 -26.55 -16.42 3.28
N TRP A 11 -26.82 -17.63 2.80
CA TRP A 11 -25.92 -18.42 1.93
C TRP A 11 -26.05 -18.05 0.44
N THR A 12 -26.93 -17.11 0.13
CA THR A 12 -27.27 -16.69 -1.22
C THR A 12 -26.07 -16.09 -1.96
N GLY A 13 -25.77 -16.62 -3.15
CA GLY A 13 -24.68 -16.17 -4.01
C GLY A 13 -23.29 -16.69 -3.63
N LEU A 14 -23.12 -17.27 -2.43
CA LEU A 14 -21.84 -17.86 -2.02
C LEU A 14 -21.54 -19.13 -2.83
N PRO A 15 -20.29 -19.34 -3.28
CA PRO A 15 -19.92 -20.55 -3.99
C PRO A 15 -20.02 -21.76 -3.05
N PHE A 16 -20.76 -22.78 -3.49
CA PHE A 16 -20.77 -24.11 -2.89
C PHE A 16 -20.12 -25.08 -3.87
N VAL A 17 -18.91 -25.52 -3.54
CA VAL A 17 -18.08 -26.34 -4.42
C VAL A 17 -18.31 -27.83 -4.12
N PHE A 18 -18.48 -28.65 -5.16
CA PHE A 18 -18.66 -30.08 -4.98
C PHE A 18 -18.06 -30.89 -6.13
N GLU A 19 -17.69 -32.14 -5.83
CA GLU A 19 -17.31 -33.17 -6.80
C GLU A 19 -18.13 -34.43 -6.52
N LYS A 20 -18.68 -35.06 -7.56
CA LYS A 20 -19.38 -36.35 -7.43
C LYS A 20 -18.40 -37.51 -7.57
N VAL A 21 -17.86 -37.99 -6.46
CA VAL A 21 -16.88 -39.09 -6.44
C VAL A 21 -17.57 -40.43 -6.12
N ARG A 22 -17.38 -41.44 -6.98
CA ARG A 22 -17.91 -42.82 -6.81
C ARG A 22 -19.44 -42.89 -6.65
N ILE A 23 -20.18 -41.96 -7.27
CA ILE A 23 -21.64 -42.07 -7.40
C ILE A 23 -21.92 -42.93 -8.65
N LEU A 24 -22.26 -44.21 -8.44
CA LEU A 24 -22.65 -45.10 -9.53
C LEU A 24 -24.00 -44.69 -10.12
N ASP A 25 -24.26 -45.02 -11.38
CA ASP A 25 -25.48 -44.68 -12.16
C ASP A 25 -26.76 -45.41 -11.69
N GLU A 26 -26.79 -45.81 -10.42
CA GLU A 26 -27.99 -46.34 -9.78
C GLU A 26 -28.88 -45.18 -9.35
N GLU A 27 -30.13 -45.16 -9.84
CA GLU A 27 -31.10 -44.07 -9.65
C GLU A 27 -31.23 -43.61 -8.18
N HIS A 28 -31.21 -44.57 -7.24
CA HIS A 28 -31.34 -44.27 -5.82
C HIS A 28 -30.11 -43.54 -5.22
N ARG A 29 -28.92 -43.72 -5.79
CA ARG A 29 -27.66 -43.08 -5.34
C ARG A 29 -27.56 -41.67 -5.88
N VAL A 30 -27.87 -41.51 -7.17
CA VAL A 30 -27.96 -40.20 -7.84
C VAL A 30 -28.99 -39.32 -7.13
N SER A 31 -30.21 -39.84 -6.92
CA SER A 31 -31.28 -39.10 -6.23
C SER A 31 -30.89 -38.65 -4.82
N ARG A 32 -30.12 -39.45 -4.08
CA ARG A 32 -29.65 -39.08 -2.73
C ARG A 32 -28.63 -37.95 -2.77
N CYS A 33 -27.68 -38.01 -3.69
CA CYS A 33 -26.69 -36.95 -3.90
C CYS A 33 -27.36 -35.64 -4.30
N GLU A 34 -28.27 -35.69 -5.27
CA GLU A 34 -29.03 -34.51 -5.72
C GLU A 34 -29.89 -33.91 -4.59
N LYS A 35 -30.56 -34.74 -3.78
CA LYS A 35 -31.32 -34.25 -2.61
C LYS A 35 -30.45 -33.47 -1.63
N PHE A 36 -29.21 -33.92 -1.39
CA PHE A 36 -28.27 -33.20 -0.54
C PHE A 36 -27.84 -31.87 -1.16
N LEU A 37 -27.40 -31.88 -2.42
CA LEU A 37 -26.97 -30.66 -3.12
C LEU A 37 -28.11 -29.63 -3.25
N ASN A 38 -29.34 -30.10 -3.47
CA ASN A 38 -30.53 -29.27 -3.57
C ASN A 38 -30.85 -28.54 -2.26
N ALA A 39 -30.38 -29.00 -1.09
CA ALA A 39 -30.53 -28.26 0.16
C ALA A 39 -29.79 -26.92 0.08
N PHE A 40 -28.54 -26.91 -0.37
CA PHE A 40 -27.72 -25.70 -0.52
C PHE A 40 -28.21 -24.81 -1.67
N ALA A 41 -28.61 -25.42 -2.79
CA ALA A 41 -29.18 -24.67 -3.91
C ALA A 41 -30.45 -23.91 -3.51
N ARG A 42 -31.31 -24.50 -2.67
CA ARG A 42 -32.54 -23.85 -2.16
C ARG A 42 -32.26 -22.68 -1.21
N GLU A 43 -31.15 -22.72 -0.48
CA GLU A 43 -30.66 -21.58 0.32
C GLU A 43 -30.01 -20.48 -0.54
N GLY A 44 -29.93 -20.70 -1.87
CA GLY A 44 -29.46 -19.73 -2.86
C GLY A 44 -27.96 -19.80 -3.11
N CYS A 45 -27.26 -20.86 -2.68
CA CYS A 45 -25.84 -21.02 -2.99
C CYS A 45 -25.60 -21.09 -4.51
N ARG A 46 -24.48 -20.54 -4.95
CA ARG A 46 -23.99 -20.73 -6.31
C ARG A 46 -23.28 -22.09 -6.37
N MET A 47 -23.98 -23.11 -6.84
CA MET A 47 -23.47 -24.47 -6.93
C MET A 47 -22.41 -24.57 -8.02
N VAL A 48 -21.20 -25.01 -7.69
CA VAL A 48 -20.08 -25.14 -8.63
C VAL A 48 -19.55 -26.56 -8.58
N GLU A 49 -19.77 -27.32 -9.66
CA GLU A 49 -19.19 -28.66 -9.82
C GLU A 49 -17.75 -28.52 -10.35
N MET A 50 -16.76 -29.06 -9.64
CA MET A 50 -15.36 -29.10 -10.09
C MET A 50 -14.62 -30.26 -9.42
N SER A 51 -13.48 -30.65 -9.99
CA SER A 51 -12.61 -31.67 -9.40
C SER A 51 -11.95 -31.17 -8.11
N CYS A 52 -11.59 -32.08 -7.19
CA CYS A 52 -10.76 -31.73 -6.03
C CYS A 52 -9.43 -31.10 -6.44
N GLU A 53 -8.85 -31.55 -7.56
CA GLU A 53 -7.58 -31.00 -8.07
C GLU A 53 -7.73 -29.54 -8.51
N ASP A 54 -8.78 -29.22 -9.26
CA ASP A 54 -9.07 -27.84 -9.67
C ASP A 54 -9.41 -26.96 -8.46
N HIS A 55 -10.20 -27.48 -7.53
CA HIS A 55 -10.52 -26.80 -6.28
C HIS A 55 -9.25 -26.42 -5.52
N ASP A 56 -8.34 -27.37 -5.32
CA ASP A 56 -7.11 -27.12 -4.58
C ASP A 56 -6.21 -26.12 -5.32
N ARG A 57 -6.13 -26.21 -6.65
CA ARG A 57 -5.40 -25.20 -7.46
C ARG A 57 -5.96 -23.80 -7.23
N TYR A 58 -7.29 -23.63 -7.27
CA TYR A 58 -7.93 -22.35 -7.00
C TYR A 58 -7.76 -21.92 -5.53
N ALA A 59 -7.94 -22.82 -4.57
CA ALA A 59 -7.82 -22.53 -3.14
C ALA A 59 -6.41 -22.00 -2.78
N ALA A 60 -5.36 -22.52 -3.41
CA ALA A 60 -4.01 -21.97 -3.26
C ALA A 60 -3.91 -20.54 -3.85
N GLY A 61 -4.44 -20.34 -5.06
CA GLY A 61 -4.41 -19.04 -5.76
C GLY A 61 -5.34 -17.97 -5.20
N LEU A 62 -6.29 -18.32 -4.32
CA LEU A 62 -7.23 -17.36 -3.73
C LEU A 62 -7.21 -17.37 -2.20
N GLN A 63 -7.56 -18.49 -1.53
CA GLN A 63 -7.66 -18.55 -0.06
C GLN A 63 -6.29 -18.43 0.59
N PHE A 64 -5.32 -19.23 0.12
CA PHE A 64 -3.98 -19.21 0.69
C PHE A 64 -3.32 -17.83 0.50
N ILE A 65 -3.33 -17.26 -0.72
CA ILE A 65 -2.85 -15.88 -0.96
C ILE A 65 -3.52 -14.88 -0.01
N THR A 66 -4.85 -14.93 0.09
CA THR A 66 -5.61 -13.98 0.93
C THR A 66 -5.16 -14.03 2.39
N HIS A 67 -5.02 -15.22 2.97
CA HIS A 67 -4.52 -15.37 4.34
C HIS A 67 -3.05 -15.03 4.49
N THR A 68 -2.20 -15.38 3.53
CA THR A 68 -0.77 -15.04 3.56
C THR A 68 -0.59 -13.52 3.58
N VAL A 69 -1.25 -12.80 2.67
CA VAL A 69 -1.21 -11.33 2.60
C VAL A 69 -1.77 -10.72 3.89
N GLY A 70 -2.93 -11.18 4.35
CA GLY A 70 -3.53 -10.68 5.59
C GLY A 70 -2.61 -10.83 6.81
N ARG A 71 -1.90 -11.97 6.95
CA ARG A 71 -0.93 -12.20 8.03
C ARG A 71 0.38 -11.41 7.87
N ILE A 72 0.81 -11.14 6.65
CA ILE A 72 1.94 -10.23 6.41
C ILE A 72 1.57 -8.82 6.86
N LEU A 73 0.37 -8.35 6.49
CA LEU A 73 -0.15 -7.05 6.88
C LEU A 73 -0.38 -6.93 8.40
N GLU A 74 -0.85 -8.00 9.06
CA GLU A 74 -0.91 -8.09 10.52
C GLU A 74 0.46 -7.83 11.16
N GLY A 75 1.53 -8.41 10.58
CA GLY A 75 2.92 -8.22 11.02
C GLY A 75 3.43 -6.78 10.92
N LEU A 76 2.80 -5.92 10.12
CA LEU A 76 3.13 -4.50 10.01
C LEU A 76 2.58 -3.66 11.17
N MET A 77 1.66 -4.22 11.97
CA MET A 77 0.93 -3.52 13.04
C MET A 77 0.17 -2.30 12.52
N LEU A 78 -0.63 -2.50 11.47
CA LEU A 78 -1.42 -1.45 10.85
C LEU A 78 -2.54 -0.97 11.79
N GLU A 79 -2.68 0.35 11.90
CA GLU A 79 -3.75 1.00 12.67
C GLU A 79 -4.60 1.90 11.78
N SER A 80 -5.82 2.19 12.21
CA SER A 80 -6.68 3.15 11.52
C SER A 80 -6.13 4.58 11.69
N MET A 81 -5.95 5.29 10.57
CA MET A 81 -5.40 6.65 10.53
C MET A 81 -6.46 7.70 10.18
N PRO A 82 -6.26 8.98 10.55
CA PRO A 82 -7.18 10.06 10.21
C PRO A 82 -7.38 10.27 8.70
N ILE A 83 -6.47 9.77 7.87
CA ILE A 83 -6.44 10.00 6.41
C ILE A 83 -6.69 8.74 5.58
N ASN A 84 -7.28 7.70 6.20
CA ASN A 84 -7.53 6.41 5.54
C ASN A 84 -8.23 6.58 4.18
N THR A 85 -7.62 6.01 3.15
CA THR A 85 -8.25 5.79 1.84
C THR A 85 -9.16 4.56 1.89
N GLU A 86 -10.09 4.43 0.95
CA GLU A 86 -10.92 3.22 0.84
C GLU A 86 -10.09 1.94 0.62
N GLY A 87 -9.00 2.04 -0.15
CA GLY A 87 -8.05 0.94 -0.33
C GLY A 87 -7.41 0.48 0.98
N TYR A 88 -6.97 1.43 1.81
CA TYR A 88 -6.39 1.11 3.12
C TYR A 88 -7.42 0.54 4.09
N LYS A 89 -8.65 1.08 4.13
CA LYS A 89 -9.75 0.50 4.93
C LYS A 89 -10.03 -0.95 4.54
N SER A 90 -9.96 -1.25 3.24
CA SER A 90 -10.14 -2.60 2.73
C SER A 90 -9.03 -3.54 3.19
N LEU A 91 -7.78 -3.05 3.28
CA LEU A 91 -6.67 -3.81 3.86
C LEU A 91 -6.84 -4.06 5.36
N LEU A 92 -7.30 -3.07 6.14
CA LEU A 92 -7.60 -3.27 7.56
C LEU A 92 -8.68 -4.35 7.76
N GLY A 93 -9.77 -4.27 6.99
CA GLY A 93 -10.80 -5.31 7.01
C GLY A 93 -10.28 -6.67 6.57
N LEU A 94 -9.34 -6.74 5.63
CA LEU A 94 -8.69 -7.99 5.23
C LEU A 94 -7.88 -8.60 6.39
N VAL A 95 -7.11 -7.77 7.11
CA VAL A 95 -6.35 -8.22 8.30
C VAL A 95 -7.30 -8.78 9.34
N GLU A 96 -8.35 -8.05 9.70
CA GLU A 96 -9.35 -8.50 10.69
C GLU A 96 -9.95 -9.86 10.32
N ASN A 97 -10.37 -10.02 9.06
CA ASN A 97 -11.00 -11.24 8.57
C ASN A 97 -10.06 -12.46 8.46
N THR A 98 -8.74 -12.24 8.30
CA THR A 98 -7.77 -13.32 8.06
C THR A 98 -6.94 -13.67 9.28
N ALA A 99 -6.63 -12.68 10.12
CA ALA A 99 -5.95 -12.84 11.41
C ALA A 99 -6.90 -13.38 12.48
N GLY A 100 -8.20 -13.11 12.38
CA GLY A 100 -9.22 -13.72 13.23
C GLY A 100 -9.31 -15.25 13.10
N ASP A 101 -8.93 -15.81 11.94
CA ASP A 101 -8.86 -17.24 11.73
C ASP A 101 -7.62 -17.88 12.40
N SER A 102 -7.77 -19.12 12.88
CA SER A 102 -6.68 -19.81 13.56
C SER A 102 -5.47 -20.03 12.64
N PHE A 103 -4.27 -19.94 13.20
CA PHE A 103 -3.05 -20.27 12.44
C PHE A 103 -3.05 -21.73 11.96
N ASP A 104 -3.73 -22.64 12.68
CA ASP A 104 -3.88 -24.04 12.28
C ASP A 104 -4.65 -24.20 10.96
N LEU A 105 -5.70 -23.41 10.75
CA LEU A 105 -6.47 -23.41 9.51
C LEU A 105 -5.60 -22.95 8.34
N TYR A 106 -4.91 -21.82 8.51
CA TYR A 106 -3.97 -21.29 7.52
C TYR A 106 -2.83 -22.28 7.23
N TYR A 107 -2.27 -22.88 8.27
CA TYR A 107 -1.22 -23.88 8.14
C TYR A 107 -1.71 -25.15 7.43
N GLY A 108 -2.98 -25.52 7.60
CA GLY A 108 -3.61 -26.60 6.84
C GLY A 108 -3.61 -26.33 5.33
N LEU A 109 -3.94 -25.10 4.92
CA LEU A 109 -3.84 -24.70 3.50
C LEU A 109 -2.41 -24.81 2.98
N PHE A 110 -1.40 -24.46 3.78
CA PHE A 110 0.00 -24.62 3.40
C PHE A 110 0.40 -26.10 3.27
N MET A 111 0.04 -26.92 4.26
CA MET A 111 0.51 -28.30 4.36
C MET A 111 -0.13 -29.27 3.40
N PHE A 112 -1.44 -29.16 3.20
CA PHE A 112 -2.23 -30.19 2.52
C PHE A 112 -2.53 -29.85 1.06
N ASN A 113 -2.27 -28.61 0.64
CA ASN A 113 -2.41 -28.20 -0.75
C ASN A 113 -1.03 -28.08 -1.41
N LYS A 114 -0.75 -28.99 -2.35
CA LYS A 114 0.53 -29.08 -3.07
C LYS A 114 0.95 -27.79 -3.78
N ASN A 115 -0.01 -26.92 -4.11
CA ASN A 115 0.24 -25.68 -4.86
C ASN A 115 0.63 -24.50 -3.93
N SER A 116 0.40 -24.60 -2.62
CA SER A 116 0.62 -23.48 -1.69
C SER A 116 2.08 -23.06 -1.56
N LEU A 117 3.03 -24.01 -1.64
CA LEU A 117 4.46 -23.68 -1.59
C LEU A 117 4.89 -22.84 -2.79
N GLU A 118 4.49 -23.23 -4.00
CA GLU A 118 4.79 -22.47 -5.23
C GLU A 118 4.18 -21.06 -5.16
N VAL A 119 2.95 -20.95 -4.67
CA VAL A 119 2.29 -19.65 -4.48
C VAL A 119 3.02 -18.77 -3.46
N LEU A 120 3.49 -19.35 -2.35
CA LEU A 120 4.28 -18.62 -1.34
C LEU A 120 5.59 -18.10 -1.92
N GLU A 121 6.31 -18.93 -2.69
CA GLU A 121 7.56 -18.55 -3.35
C GLU A 121 7.33 -17.45 -4.39
N LYS A 122 6.27 -17.54 -5.20
CA LYS A 122 5.90 -16.50 -6.17
C LYS A 122 5.60 -15.16 -5.49
N LEU A 123 4.91 -15.20 -4.35
CA LEU A 123 4.60 -13.99 -3.56
C LEU A 123 5.87 -13.33 -3.03
N ASP A 124 6.77 -14.12 -2.45
CA ASP A 124 8.06 -13.66 -1.91
C ASP A 124 8.95 -13.05 -3.01
N LEU A 125 9.05 -13.73 -4.16
CA LEU A 125 9.80 -13.24 -5.32
C LEU A 125 9.21 -11.95 -5.89
N ALA A 126 7.88 -11.83 -5.93
CA ALA A 126 7.21 -10.63 -6.40
C ALA A 126 7.52 -9.42 -5.51
N PHE A 127 7.49 -9.60 -4.18
CA PHE A 127 7.87 -8.56 -3.23
C PHE A 127 9.36 -8.20 -3.35
N GLU A 128 10.24 -9.19 -3.40
CA GLU A 128 11.69 -8.97 -3.54
C GLU A 128 12.06 -8.27 -4.86
N ASP A 129 11.39 -8.60 -5.96
CA ASP A 129 11.56 -7.89 -7.22
C ASP A 129 11.11 -6.42 -7.10
N LEU A 130 9.94 -6.16 -6.50
CA LEU A 130 9.46 -4.79 -6.27
C LEU A 130 10.44 -3.98 -5.41
N ARG A 131 10.92 -4.57 -4.31
CA ARG A 131 11.92 -3.96 -3.41
C ARG A 131 13.21 -3.63 -4.17
N LYS A 132 13.73 -4.56 -4.99
CA LYS A 132 14.92 -4.32 -5.82
C LYS A 132 14.70 -3.17 -6.79
N GLN A 133 13.53 -3.07 -7.43
CA GLN A 133 13.21 -1.97 -8.34
C GLN A 133 13.29 -0.61 -7.63
N LEU A 134 12.74 -0.50 -6.40
CA LEU A 134 12.81 0.71 -5.58
C LEU A 134 14.27 1.07 -5.22
N ILE A 135 15.03 0.11 -4.69
CA ILE A 135 16.39 0.33 -4.21
C ILE A 135 17.35 0.67 -5.36
N VAL A 136 17.26 -0.02 -6.50
CA VAL A 136 18.10 0.25 -7.68
C VAL A 136 17.88 1.65 -8.21
N ARG A 137 16.61 2.10 -8.32
CA ARG A 137 16.31 3.48 -8.72
C ARG A 137 16.82 4.49 -7.71
N LEU A 138 16.75 4.19 -6.40
CA LEU A 138 17.30 5.06 -5.36
C LEU A 138 18.81 5.26 -5.52
N HIS A 139 19.56 4.18 -5.74
CA HIS A 139 20.99 4.26 -6.01
C HIS A 139 21.31 5.11 -7.25
N HIS A 140 20.50 5.01 -8.31
CA HIS A 140 20.66 5.84 -9.50
C HIS A 140 20.43 7.32 -9.21
N VAL A 141 19.37 7.67 -8.45
CA VAL A 141 19.09 9.06 -8.04
C VAL A 141 20.21 9.62 -7.19
N VAL A 142 20.65 8.90 -6.16
CA VAL A 142 21.74 9.33 -5.27
C VAL A 142 23.05 9.50 -6.05
N ARG A 143 23.37 8.58 -6.97
CA ARG A 143 24.55 8.70 -7.84
C ARG A 143 24.48 9.97 -8.69
N ASN A 144 23.35 10.26 -9.33
CA ASN A 144 23.22 11.45 -10.18
C ASN A 144 23.34 12.75 -9.38
N GLN A 145 22.75 12.82 -8.19
CA GLN A 145 22.89 13.98 -7.31
C GLN A 145 24.35 14.23 -6.91
N LEU A 146 25.09 13.18 -6.54
CA LEU A 146 26.51 13.29 -6.21
C LEU A 146 27.36 13.74 -7.42
N MET A 147 27.03 13.30 -8.63
CA MET A 147 27.73 13.73 -9.85
C MET A 147 27.42 15.18 -10.21
N GLU A 148 26.15 15.61 -10.14
CA GLU A 148 25.75 17.01 -10.38
C GLU A 148 26.40 17.97 -9.37
N ASP A 149 26.48 17.58 -8.10
CA ASP A 149 27.15 18.39 -7.08
C ASP A 149 28.68 18.42 -7.30
N GLY A 150 29.28 17.32 -7.77
CA GLY A 150 30.68 17.25 -8.18
C GLY A 150 31.01 18.15 -9.37
N GLU A 151 30.15 18.20 -10.39
CA GLU A 151 30.28 19.09 -11.54
C GLU A 151 30.12 20.57 -11.15
N ARG A 152 29.18 20.89 -10.23
CA ARG A 152 29.02 22.25 -9.69
C ARG A 152 30.23 22.70 -8.86
N LEU A 153 30.88 21.78 -8.14
CA LEU A 153 32.13 22.05 -7.42
C LEU A 153 33.28 22.33 -8.40
N GLN A 154 33.41 21.56 -9.48
CA GLN A 154 34.42 21.78 -10.52
C GLN A 154 34.19 23.08 -11.33
N GLN A 155 32.95 23.50 -11.55
CA GLN A 155 32.64 24.79 -12.19
C GLN A 155 32.85 26.00 -11.25
N ARG A 156 32.83 25.82 -9.93
CA ARG A 156 33.10 26.88 -8.94
C ARG A 156 34.58 27.12 -8.65
N ASP A 157 35.47 26.18 -8.98
CA ASP A 157 36.92 26.32 -8.81
C ASP A 157 37.60 27.26 -9.84
N GLY A 158 36.81 27.98 -10.65
CA GLY A 158 37.30 29.03 -11.56
C GLY A 158 37.37 30.45 -10.97
N SER A 159 36.83 30.71 -9.77
CA SER A 159 36.95 32.03 -9.14
C SER A 159 36.75 32.02 -7.61
N ASN A 160 37.81 32.43 -6.90
CA ASN A 160 37.88 32.78 -5.47
C ASN A 160 37.71 31.65 -4.44
N SER A 161 38.79 30.89 -4.29
CA SER A 161 39.13 30.11 -3.11
C SER A 161 39.54 31.02 -1.94
N HIS A 162 38.60 31.39 -1.06
CA HIS A 162 38.82 31.58 0.39
C HIS A 162 37.53 32.04 1.09
N ALA A 163 36.71 31.09 1.55
CA ALA A 163 35.87 31.18 2.78
C ALA A 163 34.78 30.10 2.79
N LEU A 164 35.12 28.83 3.06
CA LEU A 164 34.10 27.83 3.46
C LEU A 164 34.76 26.58 4.06
N LEU A 165 35.40 26.74 5.22
CA LEU A 165 35.80 25.61 6.08
C LEU A 165 35.54 25.92 7.56
N ARG A 166 34.34 26.44 7.86
CA ARG A 166 33.95 26.70 9.26
C ARG A 166 32.45 26.62 9.51
N GLN A 167 31.80 25.53 9.13
CA GLN A 167 30.46 25.21 9.67
C GLN A 167 30.03 23.75 9.45
N VAL A 168 30.89 22.79 9.83
CA VAL A 168 30.47 21.39 10.08
C VAL A 168 31.19 20.89 11.32
N ARG A 169 30.81 21.44 12.48
CA ARG A 169 31.05 20.88 13.82
C ARG A 169 30.34 21.76 14.84
N ASN A 170 29.06 21.45 15.07
CA ASN A 170 28.39 21.46 16.38
C ASN A 170 26.91 21.17 16.16
N GLY A 171 26.49 19.97 16.56
CA GLY A 171 25.12 19.51 16.44
C GLY A 171 24.94 18.18 17.16
N SER A 172 25.36 18.10 18.42
CA SER A 172 24.91 17.08 19.35
C SER A 172 25.01 17.60 20.78
N ALA A 173 23.97 17.27 21.57
CA ALA A 173 23.74 17.56 22.99
C ALA A 173 23.20 18.96 23.33
N LEU A 174 21.89 19.05 23.57
CA LEU A 174 21.36 19.17 24.95
C LEU A 174 19.82 19.16 24.96
N LEU A 175 19.27 18.10 25.56
CA LEU A 175 17.91 18.04 26.09
C LEU A 175 17.91 18.57 27.53
N HIS A 176 16.74 19.08 27.95
CA HIS A 176 16.29 19.49 29.29
C HIS A 176 16.53 20.95 29.72
N SER A 177 15.48 21.75 29.63
CA SER A 177 14.76 22.23 30.82
C SER A 177 13.37 22.76 30.46
N ARG A 178 12.39 22.46 31.32
CA ARG A 178 11.01 22.93 31.29
C ARG A 178 10.91 24.41 31.67
N SER A 179 9.93 25.10 31.11
CA SER A 179 9.10 26.05 31.87
C SER A 179 7.70 26.10 31.26
N ASN A 180 6.71 25.76 32.09
CA ASN A 180 5.31 26.08 31.90
C ASN A 180 5.14 27.61 31.82
N ASP A 181 4.22 28.07 30.98
CA ASP A 181 3.16 29.01 31.36
C ASP A 181 2.07 28.98 30.27
N ASP A 182 0.89 28.50 30.69
CA ASP A 182 -0.47 29.02 30.43
C ASP A 182 -0.71 29.97 29.25
N ALA A 183 -1.86 30.04 28.58
CA ALA A 183 -3.11 29.30 28.54
C ALA A 183 -3.97 30.03 27.47
N LEU A 184 -5.04 29.37 27.01
CA LEU A 184 -6.26 29.99 26.47
C LEU A 184 -6.14 30.90 25.23
N LEU A 185 -6.50 30.34 24.07
CA LEU A 185 -7.42 30.98 23.12
C LEU A 185 -8.08 29.88 22.24
N SER A 186 -8.86 29.01 22.88
CA SER A 186 -9.95 28.32 22.19
C SER A 186 -11.18 29.22 22.26
N SER A 187 -11.32 30.11 21.30
CA SER A 187 -12.60 30.73 20.99
C SER A 187 -13.02 30.30 19.58
N SER A 188 -14.11 29.55 19.58
CA SER A 188 -14.90 29.19 18.41
C SER A 188 -15.30 30.45 17.65
N VAL A 189 -14.61 30.75 16.55
CA VAL A 189 -15.06 31.77 15.61
C VAL A 189 -16.01 31.10 14.62
N SER A 190 -17.25 30.92 15.06
CA SER A 190 -18.39 30.71 14.17
C SER A 190 -18.73 32.05 13.51
N ASN A 191 -17.95 32.49 12.53
CA ASN A 191 -18.30 33.65 11.72
C ASN A 191 -19.06 33.18 10.47
N ASN A 192 -20.39 33.38 10.51
CA ASN A 192 -21.23 33.43 9.33
C ASN A 192 -20.79 34.62 8.46
N TYR A 193 -19.89 34.40 7.50
CA TYR A 193 -19.66 35.32 6.41
C TYR A 193 -20.69 35.03 5.32
N SER A 194 -21.73 35.86 5.23
CA SER A 194 -22.55 35.95 4.02
C SER A 194 -21.73 36.69 2.96
N LEU A 195 -20.88 35.96 2.24
CA LEU A 195 -20.17 36.46 1.07
C LEU A 195 -21.19 36.72 -0.05
N SER A 196 -21.23 37.94 -0.55
CA SER A 196 -21.90 38.26 -1.81
C SER A 196 -21.30 37.43 -2.95
N ASP A 197 -22.14 36.82 -3.78
CA ASP A 197 -21.82 35.81 -4.81
C ASP A 197 -20.69 36.18 -5.80
N GLU A 198 -20.42 37.47 -5.98
CA GLU A 198 -19.42 37.99 -6.93
C GLU A 198 -17.97 37.98 -6.43
N ASN A 199 -17.71 37.87 -5.10
CA ASN A 199 -16.37 38.06 -4.52
C ASN A 199 -15.70 36.76 -4.05
N THR A 200 -16.17 35.59 -4.51
CA THR A 200 -15.68 34.25 -4.09
C THR A 200 -14.90 33.51 -5.17
N LYS A 201 -14.89 34.02 -6.41
CA LYS A 201 -14.22 33.35 -7.54
C LYS A 201 -12.74 33.69 -7.55
N LEU A 202 -11.93 32.69 -7.87
CA LEU A 202 -10.48 32.77 -7.90
C LEU A 202 -9.99 32.59 -9.33
N LYS A 203 -8.89 33.26 -9.67
CA LYS A 203 -8.08 32.91 -10.84
C LYS A 203 -7.00 31.91 -10.45
N ILE A 204 -7.12 30.67 -10.92
CA ILE A 204 -6.27 29.53 -10.56
C ILE A 204 -5.51 29.04 -11.78
N ALA A 205 -4.19 29.02 -11.71
CA ALA A 205 -3.36 28.41 -12.74
C ALA A 205 -2.90 27.00 -12.30
N ILE A 206 -3.28 25.99 -13.07
CA ILE A 206 -2.87 24.60 -12.89
C ILE A 206 -1.59 24.36 -13.68
N VAL A 207 -0.51 24.05 -12.98
CA VAL A 207 0.79 23.71 -13.57
C VAL A 207 0.98 22.19 -13.47
N GLY A 208 0.94 21.52 -14.62
CA GLY A 208 0.85 20.06 -14.72
C GLY A 208 -0.57 19.60 -15.06
N PHE A 209 -0.98 19.79 -16.31
CA PHE A 209 -2.34 19.48 -16.77
C PHE A 209 -2.52 18.02 -17.23
N GLY A 210 -2.00 17.06 -16.44
CA GLY A 210 -2.22 15.62 -16.65
C GLY A 210 -3.52 15.13 -16.01
N ASN A 211 -3.68 13.81 -15.84
CA ASN A 211 -4.90 13.17 -15.32
C ASN A 211 -5.46 13.84 -14.05
N PHE A 212 -4.60 14.08 -13.05
CA PHE A 212 -5.03 14.68 -11.78
C PHE A 212 -5.34 16.17 -11.91
N GLY A 213 -4.54 16.93 -12.67
CA GLY A 213 -4.79 18.34 -12.93
C GLY A 213 -6.12 18.56 -13.67
N GLN A 214 -6.41 17.73 -14.67
CA GLN A 214 -7.68 17.75 -15.41
C GLN A 214 -8.87 17.37 -14.52
N PHE A 215 -8.69 16.37 -13.65
CA PHE A 215 -9.70 15.96 -12.67
C PHE A 215 -10.09 17.11 -11.72
N LEU A 216 -9.12 17.83 -11.16
CA LEU A 216 -9.39 18.99 -10.32
C LEU A 216 -9.99 20.15 -11.13
N ALA A 217 -9.47 20.41 -12.33
CA ALA A 217 -9.93 21.50 -13.18
C ALA A 217 -11.43 21.42 -13.47
N LYS A 218 -11.94 20.20 -13.75
CA LYS A 218 -13.36 19.97 -14.04
C LYS A 218 -14.26 20.52 -12.92
N THR A 219 -13.94 20.21 -11.66
CA THR A 219 -14.72 20.66 -10.51
C THR A 219 -14.53 22.15 -10.27
N ILE A 220 -13.28 22.65 -10.33
CA ILE A 220 -12.94 24.06 -10.12
C ILE A 220 -13.69 24.96 -11.14
N VAL A 221 -13.73 24.57 -12.41
CA VAL A 221 -14.50 25.28 -13.44
C VAL A 221 -16.01 25.19 -13.16
N SER A 222 -16.53 24.03 -12.75
CA SER A 222 -17.97 23.87 -12.47
C SER A 222 -18.46 24.75 -11.30
N GLN A 223 -17.57 25.09 -10.37
CA GLN A 223 -17.83 26.04 -9.28
C GLN A 223 -17.71 27.51 -9.72
N GLY A 224 -17.30 27.78 -10.96
CA GLY A 224 -17.24 29.12 -11.56
C GLY A 224 -15.92 29.87 -11.37
N HIS A 225 -14.84 29.19 -10.96
CA HIS A 225 -13.51 29.79 -10.90
C HIS A 225 -12.89 29.92 -12.31
N GLU A 226 -12.05 30.92 -12.51
CA GLU A 226 -11.29 31.05 -13.76
C GLU A 226 -10.06 30.15 -13.70
N VAL A 227 -9.98 29.17 -14.61
CA VAL A 227 -8.88 28.20 -14.63
C VAL A 227 -7.99 28.42 -15.85
N LEU A 228 -6.70 28.57 -15.57
CA LEU A 228 -5.62 28.60 -16.54
C LEU A 228 -4.83 27.29 -16.43
N ALA A 229 -4.22 26.82 -17.52
CA ALA A 229 -3.40 25.62 -17.47
C ALA A 229 -2.12 25.76 -18.29
N TYR A 230 -1.06 25.14 -17.77
CA TYR A 230 0.21 24.92 -18.47
C TYR A 230 0.72 23.53 -18.16
N SER A 231 1.32 22.87 -19.15
CA SER A 231 1.94 21.57 -18.99
C SER A 231 3.08 21.39 -19.98
N ARG A 232 3.98 20.44 -19.68
CA ARG A 232 5.06 20.07 -20.60
C ARG A 232 4.53 19.48 -21.92
N SER A 233 3.44 18.74 -21.84
CA SER A 233 2.79 18.11 -23.00
C SER A 233 1.61 18.96 -23.45
N GLU A 234 1.25 18.90 -24.73
CA GLU A 234 0.13 19.65 -25.29
C GLU A 234 -1.23 19.08 -24.85
N TYR A 235 -2.10 19.95 -24.31
CA TYR A 235 -3.45 19.57 -23.85
C TYR A 235 -4.53 20.62 -24.21
N SER A 236 -4.27 21.50 -25.17
CA SER A 236 -5.20 22.58 -25.57
C SER A 236 -6.62 22.09 -25.87
N ASP A 237 -6.77 20.94 -26.56
CA ASP A 237 -8.09 20.42 -26.91
C ASP A 237 -8.90 20.02 -25.67
N VAL A 238 -8.28 19.26 -24.76
CA VAL A 238 -8.90 18.83 -23.49
C VAL A 238 -9.20 20.04 -22.60
N ALA A 239 -8.27 21.00 -22.53
CA ALA A 239 -8.47 22.24 -21.78
C ALA A 239 -9.68 23.02 -22.31
N ARG A 240 -9.81 23.17 -23.64
CA ARG A 240 -10.97 23.82 -24.27
C ARG A 240 -12.28 23.11 -23.95
N GLU A 241 -12.31 21.78 -23.96
CA GLU A 241 -13.49 21.00 -23.58
C GLU A 241 -13.89 21.21 -22.11
N LEU A 242 -12.91 21.38 -21.23
CA LEU A 242 -13.12 21.64 -19.80
C LEU A 242 -13.38 23.12 -19.46
N GLY A 243 -13.36 24.04 -20.44
CA GLY A 243 -13.51 25.48 -20.20
C GLY A 243 -12.28 26.14 -19.58
N VAL A 244 -11.10 25.55 -19.78
CA VAL A 244 -9.81 26.00 -19.24
C VAL A 244 -9.01 26.74 -20.32
N SER A 245 -8.41 27.88 -19.95
CA SER A 245 -7.50 28.61 -20.86
C SER A 245 -6.10 27.99 -20.82
N TYR A 246 -5.68 27.37 -21.90
CA TYR A 246 -4.38 26.69 -22.00
C TYR A 246 -3.28 27.59 -22.55
N PHE A 247 -2.10 27.54 -21.94
CA PHE A 247 -0.90 28.26 -22.34
C PHE A 247 0.21 27.26 -22.66
N SER A 248 0.88 27.45 -23.79
CA SER A 248 2.05 26.65 -24.19
C SER A 248 3.35 27.10 -23.51
N ASP A 249 3.34 28.26 -22.86
CA ASP A 249 4.50 28.90 -22.27
C ASP A 249 4.19 29.37 -20.84
N ALA A 250 5.15 29.16 -19.93
CA ALA A 250 4.98 29.48 -18.51
C ALA A 250 5.05 30.98 -18.23
N ASP A 251 5.79 31.75 -19.03
CA ASP A 251 5.83 33.21 -18.93
C ASP A 251 4.47 33.81 -19.27
N ASP A 252 3.85 33.39 -20.38
CA ASP A 252 2.52 33.86 -20.79
C ASP A 252 1.43 33.53 -19.74
N LEU A 253 1.49 32.33 -19.15
CA LEU A 253 0.63 31.94 -18.03
C LEU A 253 0.81 32.88 -16.83
N CYS A 254 2.05 33.16 -16.45
CA CYS A 254 2.34 33.99 -15.27
C CYS A 254 1.97 35.47 -15.49
N GLU A 255 1.99 35.95 -16.73
CA GLU A 255 1.50 37.30 -17.10
C GLU A 255 -0.01 37.46 -16.89
N GLN A 256 -0.77 36.37 -16.83
CA GLN A 256 -2.19 36.45 -16.47
C GLN A 256 -2.43 36.74 -14.98
N HIS A 257 -1.36 36.85 -14.19
CA HIS A 257 -1.35 37.15 -12.77
C HIS A 257 -2.36 36.32 -11.95
N PRO A 258 -2.29 34.99 -12.02
CA PRO A 258 -3.15 34.13 -11.23
C PRO A 258 -2.97 34.39 -9.73
N GLU A 259 -4.08 34.26 -9.01
CA GLU A 259 -4.10 34.38 -7.55
C GLU A 259 -3.55 33.12 -6.88
N VAL A 260 -3.77 31.96 -7.50
CA VAL A 260 -3.29 30.67 -7.05
C VAL A 260 -2.51 29.96 -8.16
N ILE A 261 -1.31 29.48 -7.84
CA ILE A 261 -0.58 28.49 -8.64
C ILE A 261 -0.78 27.12 -7.98
N LEU A 262 -1.47 26.21 -8.67
CA LEU A 262 -1.70 24.84 -8.23
C LEU A 262 -0.76 23.88 -8.97
N LEU A 263 0.24 23.33 -8.26
CA LEU A 263 1.17 22.35 -8.80
C LEU A 263 0.56 20.94 -8.79
N CYS A 264 0.20 20.46 -9.98
CA CYS A 264 -0.36 19.14 -10.25
C CYS A 264 0.62 18.25 -11.05
N THR A 265 1.92 18.43 -10.85
CA THR A 265 2.96 17.64 -11.53
C THR A 265 3.29 16.36 -10.77
N SER A 266 4.06 15.44 -11.39
CA SER A 266 4.59 14.29 -10.66
C SER A 266 5.58 14.73 -9.58
N ILE A 267 5.66 13.95 -8.48
CA ILE A 267 6.60 14.20 -7.37
C ILE A 267 8.04 14.35 -7.91
N LEU A 268 8.45 13.47 -8.83
CA LEU A 268 9.80 13.45 -9.39
C LEU A 268 10.11 14.70 -10.25
N SER A 269 9.10 15.28 -10.92
CA SER A 269 9.28 16.43 -11.82
C SER A 269 9.15 17.79 -11.13
N THR A 270 8.54 17.84 -9.95
CA THR A 270 8.08 19.10 -9.34
C THR A 270 9.20 20.11 -9.11
N VAL A 271 10.41 19.65 -8.74
CA VAL A 271 11.59 20.52 -8.53
C VAL A 271 11.95 21.26 -9.82
N LYS A 272 12.03 20.53 -10.93
CA LYS A 272 12.39 21.11 -12.24
C LYS A 272 11.32 22.10 -12.69
N VAL A 273 10.05 21.74 -12.52
CA VAL A 273 8.93 22.59 -12.94
C VAL A 273 8.87 23.86 -12.11
N LEU A 274 8.92 23.76 -10.77
CA LEU A 274 8.92 24.92 -9.89
C LEU A 274 10.05 25.89 -10.24
N LYS A 275 11.28 25.39 -10.43
CA LYS A 275 12.45 26.22 -10.78
C LYS A 275 12.35 26.89 -12.15
N SER A 276 11.53 26.35 -13.05
CA SER A 276 11.32 26.94 -14.38
C SER A 276 10.26 28.05 -14.40
N LEU A 277 9.49 28.22 -13.33
CA LEU A 277 8.43 29.23 -13.30
C LEU A 277 9.02 30.65 -13.13
N PRO A 278 8.58 31.63 -13.94
CA PRO A 278 9.08 33.00 -13.87
C PRO A 278 8.42 33.80 -12.73
N PHE A 279 8.82 33.52 -11.49
CA PHE A 279 8.22 34.12 -10.28
C PHE A 279 8.15 35.65 -10.28
N GLN A 280 9.06 36.32 -10.99
CA GLN A 280 9.09 37.79 -11.08
C GLN A 280 7.88 38.39 -11.81
N ARG A 281 7.16 37.59 -12.62
CA ARG A 281 5.93 38.00 -13.31
C ARG A 281 4.69 37.84 -12.43
N LEU A 282 4.79 37.16 -11.29
CA LEU A 282 3.67 36.92 -10.38
C LEU A 282 3.53 38.04 -9.35
N LYS A 283 2.32 38.21 -8.82
CA LYS A 283 2.09 39.10 -7.68
C LYS A 283 2.78 38.51 -6.45
N ARG A 284 3.39 39.36 -5.62
CA ARG A 284 4.09 38.91 -4.40
C ARG A 284 3.18 38.16 -3.43
N SER A 285 1.87 38.42 -3.48
CA SER A 285 0.86 37.75 -2.67
C SER A 285 0.28 36.48 -3.30
N THR A 286 0.75 36.00 -4.45
CA THR A 286 0.22 34.77 -5.07
C THR A 286 0.38 33.57 -4.12
N LEU A 287 -0.65 32.72 -4.07
CA LEU A 287 -0.67 31.50 -3.27
C LEU A 287 -0.16 30.32 -4.09
N PHE A 288 0.90 29.65 -3.60
CA PHE A 288 1.35 28.39 -4.15
C PHE A 288 0.75 27.23 -3.38
N VAL A 289 0.16 26.31 -4.14
CA VAL A 289 -0.45 25.09 -3.62
C VAL A 289 0.15 23.88 -4.32
N ASP A 290 0.46 22.83 -3.56
CA ASP A 290 0.74 21.51 -4.14
C ASP A 290 -0.37 20.51 -3.80
N VAL A 291 -0.53 19.52 -4.68
CA VAL A 291 -1.41 18.35 -4.49
C VAL A 291 -0.63 17.04 -4.60
N LEU A 292 0.67 17.05 -4.27
CA LEU A 292 1.50 15.85 -4.35
C LEU A 292 1.05 14.83 -3.29
N SER A 293 1.42 13.56 -3.42
CA SER A 293 1.06 12.54 -2.41
C SER A 293 2.04 12.42 -1.24
N VAL A 294 3.05 13.30 -1.18
CA VAL A 294 3.99 13.50 -0.07
C VAL A 294 4.00 14.99 0.28
N LYS A 295 4.29 15.37 1.54
CA LYS A 295 4.09 16.74 2.02
C LYS A 295 5.33 17.43 2.58
N GLU A 296 6.23 16.73 3.27
CA GLU A 296 7.47 17.36 3.76
C GLU A 296 8.35 17.83 2.60
N PHE A 297 8.40 17.05 1.52
CA PHE A 297 9.15 17.38 0.32
C PHE A 297 8.68 18.68 -0.36
N PRO A 298 7.42 18.84 -0.82
CA PRO A 298 6.97 20.09 -1.43
C PRO A 298 7.00 21.27 -0.46
N ARG A 299 6.71 21.07 0.83
CA ARG A 299 6.86 22.11 1.86
C ARG A 299 8.27 22.68 1.88
N ASN A 300 9.27 21.81 2.01
CA ASN A 300 10.66 22.24 2.08
C ASN A 300 11.12 22.85 0.76
N LEU A 301 10.70 22.28 -0.37
CA LEU A 301 11.00 22.80 -1.69
C LEU A 301 10.47 24.23 -1.89
N PHE A 302 9.22 24.47 -1.50
CA PHE A 302 8.60 25.79 -1.57
C PHE A 302 9.29 26.80 -0.66
N LEU A 303 9.56 26.45 0.60
CA LEU A 303 10.24 27.35 1.53
C LEU A 303 11.67 27.69 1.09
N GLN A 304 12.35 26.79 0.37
CA GLN A 304 13.70 27.01 -0.14
C GLN A 304 13.74 27.86 -1.41
N HIS A 305 12.75 27.75 -2.31
CA HIS A 305 12.82 28.33 -3.65
C HIS A 305 11.85 29.50 -3.88
N LEU A 306 10.72 29.56 -3.18
CA LEU A 306 9.78 30.66 -3.33
C LEU A 306 10.23 31.87 -2.51
N PRO A 307 10.18 33.10 -3.09
CA PRO A 307 10.43 34.31 -2.33
C PRO A 307 9.56 34.40 -1.06
N PRO A 308 10.03 35.02 0.03
CA PRO A 308 9.34 35.03 1.33
C PRO A 308 7.93 35.59 1.30
N ASP A 309 7.64 36.46 0.33
CA ASP A 309 6.35 37.14 0.22
C ASP A 309 5.23 36.22 -0.31
N PHE A 310 5.54 35.14 -1.03
CA PHE A 310 4.52 34.24 -1.57
C PHE A 310 3.90 33.38 -0.47
N ASP A 311 2.59 33.16 -0.56
CA ASP A 311 1.87 32.24 0.32
C ASP A 311 2.13 30.79 -0.09
N VAL A 312 2.11 29.88 0.89
CA VAL A 312 2.34 28.44 0.71
C VAL A 312 1.29 27.66 1.48
N LEU A 313 0.55 26.82 0.76
CA LEU A 313 -0.40 25.85 1.29
C LEU A 313 -0.04 24.48 0.72
N CYS A 314 0.26 23.51 1.58
CA CYS A 314 0.48 22.14 1.14
C CYS A 314 -0.82 21.36 1.27
N THR A 315 -1.24 20.65 0.22
CA THR A 315 -2.47 19.85 0.25
C THR A 315 -2.26 18.45 -0.30
N HIS A 316 -3.15 17.54 0.07
CA HIS A 316 -3.25 16.23 -0.54
C HIS A 316 -4.72 15.78 -0.51
N PRO A 317 -5.42 15.84 -1.65
CA PRO A 317 -6.67 15.12 -1.81
C PRO A 317 -6.34 13.63 -1.74
N MET A 318 -6.82 12.93 -0.69
CA MET A 318 -6.56 11.49 -0.47
C MET A 318 -7.43 10.61 -1.40
N PHE A 319 -7.69 11.12 -2.59
CA PHE A 319 -8.56 10.57 -3.63
C PHE A 319 -8.11 11.11 -4.99
N GLY A 320 -8.49 10.43 -6.06
CA GLY A 320 -8.16 10.81 -7.43
C GLY A 320 -9.29 10.50 -8.40
N PRO A 321 -9.01 10.45 -9.71
CA PRO A 321 -10.01 10.25 -10.74
C PRO A 321 -10.91 9.03 -10.48
N GLU A 322 -10.34 7.91 -10.03
CA GLU A 322 -11.12 6.69 -9.78
C GLU A 322 -11.91 6.69 -8.48
N SER A 323 -11.29 7.09 -7.38
CA SER A 323 -11.96 7.12 -6.07
C SER A 323 -12.94 8.29 -5.92
N GLY A 324 -12.74 9.37 -6.68
CA GLY A 324 -13.58 10.56 -6.69
C GLY A 324 -14.52 10.69 -7.89
N LYS A 325 -14.66 9.65 -8.74
CA LYS A 325 -15.51 9.71 -9.96
C LYS A 325 -16.98 10.01 -9.71
N ASN A 326 -17.48 9.67 -8.52
CA ASN A 326 -18.87 9.88 -8.10
C ASN A 326 -19.04 11.10 -7.18
N GLY A 327 -18.08 12.03 -7.17
CA GLY A 327 -18.05 13.21 -6.31
C GLY A 327 -17.09 13.06 -5.12
N TRP A 328 -16.84 14.16 -4.40
CA TRP A 328 -15.81 14.22 -3.35
C TRP A 328 -16.36 14.15 -1.93
N LYS A 329 -17.67 13.92 -1.80
CA LYS A 329 -18.36 13.87 -0.50
C LYS A 329 -17.71 12.84 0.42
N ASN A 330 -17.38 13.29 1.64
CA ASN A 330 -16.71 12.54 2.70
C ASN A 330 -15.28 12.05 2.37
N LEU A 331 -14.73 12.36 1.19
CA LEU A 331 -13.34 12.03 0.86
C LEU A 331 -12.38 12.98 1.59
N PRO A 332 -11.23 12.51 2.10
CA PRO A 332 -10.34 13.34 2.87
C PRO A 332 -9.57 14.33 1.99
N LEU A 333 -9.60 15.62 2.34
CA LEU A 333 -8.59 16.59 1.90
C LEU A 333 -7.68 16.90 3.09
N VAL A 334 -6.41 16.54 2.97
CA VAL A 334 -5.39 16.95 3.94
C VAL A 334 -4.81 18.29 3.53
N TYR A 335 -4.59 19.20 4.49
CA TYR A 335 -3.93 20.47 4.23
C TYR A 335 -3.09 20.97 5.41
N ASP A 336 -2.04 21.73 5.08
CA ASP A 336 -1.14 22.41 6.00
C ASP A 336 -0.89 23.85 5.52
N LYS A 337 -1.27 24.84 6.35
CA LYS A 337 -1.07 26.27 6.08
C LYS A 337 0.37 26.68 6.41
N VAL A 338 1.31 26.22 5.58
CA VAL A 338 2.76 26.36 5.82
C VAL A 338 3.21 27.81 5.99
N ARG A 339 2.75 28.72 5.13
CA ARG A 339 3.07 30.14 5.20
C ARG A 339 1.96 30.97 4.58
N ILE A 340 1.09 31.53 5.40
CA ILE A 340 0.03 32.45 4.96
C ILE A 340 0.28 33.82 5.61
N GLY A 341 0.31 34.88 4.81
CA GLY A 341 0.48 36.25 5.32
C GLY A 341 -0.73 36.72 6.13
N ASN A 342 -0.49 37.63 7.07
CA ASN A 342 -1.49 38.11 8.02
C ASN A 342 -2.52 39.09 7.43
N GLU A 343 -2.37 39.47 6.16
CA GLU A 343 -3.32 40.35 5.49
C GLU A 343 -4.65 39.62 5.22
N GLU A 344 -5.77 40.28 5.47
CA GLU A 344 -7.11 39.70 5.31
C GLU A 344 -7.34 39.11 3.91
N SER A 345 -6.83 39.77 2.86
CA SER A 345 -6.93 39.28 1.48
C SER A 345 -6.20 37.96 1.24
N ARG A 346 -5.07 37.72 1.93
CA ARG A 346 -4.26 36.49 1.80
C ARG A 346 -4.92 35.33 2.54
N ILE A 347 -5.42 35.60 3.74
CA ILE A 347 -6.20 34.64 4.52
C ILE A 347 -7.46 34.25 3.76
N LEU A 348 -8.20 35.24 3.23
CA LEU A 348 -9.41 35.01 2.45
C LEU A 348 -9.14 34.15 1.21
N ARG A 349 -8.07 34.44 0.46
CA ARG A 349 -7.68 33.63 -0.72
C ARG A 349 -7.39 32.17 -0.34
N CYS A 350 -6.67 31.94 0.76
CA CYS A 350 -6.40 30.59 1.26
C CYS A 350 -7.70 29.87 1.64
N CYS A 351 -8.61 30.56 2.35
CA CYS A 351 -9.90 30.01 2.73
C CYS A 351 -10.77 29.68 1.51
N GLN A 352 -10.84 30.59 0.52
CA GLN A 352 -11.58 30.40 -0.73
C GLN A 352 -11.04 29.21 -1.53
N PHE A 353 -9.72 29.02 -1.57
CA PHE A 353 -9.14 27.86 -2.23
C PHE A 353 -9.51 26.55 -1.51
N LEU A 354 -9.45 26.51 -0.18
CA LEU A 354 -9.87 25.34 0.60
C LEU A 354 -11.39 25.07 0.47
N ASP A 355 -12.20 26.12 0.30
CA ASP A 355 -13.65 26.04 0.14
C ASP A 355 -14.07 25.30 -1.15
N ILE A 356 -13.21 25.27 -2.16
CA ILE A 356 -13.40 24.44 -3.37
C ILE A 356 -13.66 22.98 -3.00
N PHE A 357 -12.91 22.46 -2.03
CA PHE A 357 -13.05 21.07 -1.59
C PHE A 357 -14.14 20.93 -0.51
N ALA A 358 -14.24 21.90 0.40
CA ALA A 358 -15.23 21.86 1.47
C ALA A 358 -16.67 21.90 0.92
N SER A 359 -16.92 22.72 -0.10
CA SER A 359 -18.23 22.84 -0.77
C SER A 359 -18.66 21.56 -1.52
N GLU A 360 -17.70 20.76 -2.00
CA GLU A 360 -17.96 19.41 -2.54
C GLU A 360 -18.21 18.35 -1.45
N GLY A 361 -18.19 18.76 -0.17
CA GLY A 361 -18.41 17.91 0.97
C GLY A 361 -17.19 17.07 1.36
N CYS A 362 -15.97 17.48 0.97
CA CYS A 362 -14.76 16.82 1.44
C CYS A 362 -14.67 16.87 2.98
N ARG A 363 -14.08 15.82 3.56
CA ARG A 363 -13.67 15.84 4.96
C ARG A 363 -12.34 16.59 5.05
N MET A 364 -12.40 17.83 5.52
CA MET A 364 -11.24 18.71 5.67
C MET A 364 -10.41 18.29 6.89
N VAL A 365 -9.13 17.96 6.68
CA VAL A 365 -8.22 17.45 7.72
C VAL A 365 -6.96 18.31 7.78
N GLU A 366 -6.89 19.23 8.75
CA GLU A 366 -5.70 20.03 9.00
C GLU A 366 -4.68 19.20 9.80
N MET A 367 -3.46 19.08 9.28
CA MET A 367 -2.32 18.47 10.00
C MET A 367 -1.00 18.94 9.40
N SER A 368 0.09 18.80 10.14
CA SER A 368 1.40 19.16 9.62
C SER A 368 1.85 18.22 8.49
N CYS A 369 2.70 18.72 7.60
CA CYS A 369 3.30 17.91 6.54
C CYS A 369 4.04 16.65 7.06
N ALA A 370 4.67 16.73 8.24
CA ALA A 370 5.37 15.61 8.86
C ALA A 370 4.40 14.54 9.39
N GLU A 371 3.32 14.95 10.06
CA GLU A 371 2.25 14.03 10.49
C GLU A 371 1.60 13.35 9.30
N HIS A 372 1.33 14.11 8.23
CA HIS A 372 0.83 13.54 6.99
C HIS A 372 1.75 12.44 6.46
N ASP A 373 3.04 12.72 6.28
CA ASP A 373 3.96 11.76 5.67
C ASP A 373 4.15 10.51 6.56
N TRP A 374 4.12 10.67 7.89
CA TRP A 374 4.08 9.52 8.81
C TRP A 374 2.84 8.63 8.58
N HIS A 375 1.65 9.23 8.56
CA HIS A 375 0.40 8.49 8.30
C HIS A 375 0.37 7.89 6.89
N ALA A 376 0.81 8.62 5.87
CA ALA A 376 0.79 8.19 4.48
C ALA A 376 1.75 7.02 4.22
N ALA A 377 2.89 6.97 4.92
CA ALA A 377 3.79 5.82 4.87
C ALA A 377 3.10 4.56 5.42
N GLY A 378 2.49 4.64 6.60
CA GLY A 378 1.80 3.51 7.23
C GLY A 378 0.47 3.11 6.56
N SER A 379 -0.05 3.91 5.62
CA SER A 379 -1.34 3.65 4.96
C SER A 379 -1.23 3.60 3.43
N GLN A 380 -1.09 4.74 2.77
CA GLN A 380 -1.04 4.83 1.31
C GLN A 380 0.14 4.03 0.73
N PHE A 381 1.35 4.18 1.27
CA PHE A 381 2.52 3.46 0.76
C PHE A 381 2.39 1.94 0.97
N VAL A 382 1.87 1.49 2.12
CA VAL A 382 1.53 0.07 2.38
C VAL A 382 0.51 -0.44 1.37
N THR A 383 -0.54 0.35 1.10
CA THR A 383 -1.61 0.01 0.14
C THR A 383 -1.06 -0.19 -1.26
N HIS A 384 -0.25 0.77 -1.75
CA HIS A 384 0.39 0.65 -3.06
C HIS A 384 1.40 -0.48 -3.11
N THR A 385 2.23 -0.65 -2.09
CA THR A 385 3.21 -1.75 -2.06
C THR A 385 2.51 -3.09 -2.17
N THR A 386 1.40 -3.27 -1.44
CA THR A 386 0.58 -4.48 -1.49
C THR A 386 0.00 -4.71 -2.88
N GLY A 387 -0.68 -3.72 -3.46
CA GLY A 387 -1.22 -3.84 -4.82
C GLY A 387 -0.14 -4.15 -5.87
N ARG A 388 1.03 -3.52 -5.77
CA ARG A 388 2.13 -3.65 -6.75
C ARG A 388 2.86 -4.99 -6.72
N PHE A 389 3.05 -5.62 -5.56
CA PHE A 389 3.61 -6.97 -5.57
C PHE A 389 2.54 -8.00 -5.94
N LEU A 390 1.27 -7.74 -5.63
CA LEU A 390 0.17 -8.61 -6.05
C LEU A 390 -0.07 -8.59 -7.56
N GLU A 391 0.09 -7.43 -8.19
CA GLU A 391 0.06 -7.26 -9.65
C GLU A 391 0.99 -8.26 -10.36
N LYS A 392 2.20 -8.48 -9.81
CA LYS A 392 3.21 -9.39 -10.40
C LYS A 392 2.80 -10.87 -10.39
N LEU A 393 1.81 -11.25 -9.58
CA LEU A 393 1.28 -12.62 -9.55
C LEU A 393 0.32 -12.90 -10.70
N GLY A 394 -0.18 -11.86 -11.39
CA GLY A 394 -1.23 -12.01 -12.41
C GLY A 394 -2.51 -12.59 -11.83
N LEU A 395 -3.02 -12.01 -10.75
CA LEU A 395 -4.26 -12.47 -10.12
C LEU A 395 -5.44 -12.33 -11.11
N GLU A 396 -6.26 -13.38 -11.20
CA GLU A 396 -7.43 -13.43 -12.09
C GLU A 396 -8.68 -13.82 -11.31
N THR A 397 -9.84 -13.39 -11.80
CA THR A 397 -11.12 -13.84 -11.25
C THR A 397 -11.31 -15.35 -11.47
N THR A 398 -11.86 -16.05 -10.49
CA THR A 398 -12.08 -17.49 -10.52
C THR A 398 -13.56 -17.83 -10.31
N PRO A 399 -14.00 -19.06 -10.66
CA PRO A 399 -15.34 -19.52 -10.36
C PRO A 399 -15.66 -19.58 -8.86
N ILE A 400 -14.71 -19.41 -7.94
CA ILE A 400 -14.92 -19.61 -6.49
C ILE A 400 -14.29 -18.51 -5.63
N ASN A 401 -14.20 -17.27 -6.15
CA ASN A 401 -13.67 -16.13 -5.40
C ASN A 401 -14.30 -16.01 -4.00
N THR A 402 -13.46 -15.73 -3.01
CA THR A 402 -13.90 -15.30 -1.68
C THR A 402 -13.99 -13.78 -1.65
N LYS A 403 -14.71 -13.23 -0.66
CA LYS A 403 -14.79 -11.77 -0.47
C LYS A 403 -13.42 -11.13 -0.22
N GLY A 404 -12.57 -11.78 0.59
CA GLY A 404 -11.20 -11.31 0.80
C GLY A 404 -10.35 -11.32 -0.48
N TYR A 405 -10.55 -12.31 -1.36
CA TYR A 405 -9.86 -12.35 -2.65
C TYR A 405 -10.37 -11.27 -3.61
N GLU A 406 -11.69 -11.01 -3.64
CA GLU A 406 -12.27 -9.89 -4.40
C GLU A 406 -11.69 -8.54 -3.94
N THR A 407 -11.43 -8.36 -2.64
CA THR A 407 -10.74 -7.19 -2.10
C THR A 407 -9.31 -7.06 -2.64
N LEU A 408 -8.55 -8.16 -2.71
CA LEU A 408 -7.20 -8.15 -3.29
C LEU A 408 -7.21 -7.82 -4.79
N LEU A 409 -8.15 -8.39 -5.55
CA LEU A 409 -8.33 -8.07 -6.98
C LEU A 409 -8.61 -6.57 -7.18
N SER A 410 -9.57 -6.03 -6.43
CA SER A 410 -9.91 -4.60 -6.50
C SER A 410 -8.74 -3.70 -6.08
N LEU A 411 -7.92 -4.13 -5.10
CA LEU A 411 -6.71 -3.40 -4.73
C LEU A 411 -5.69 -3.34 -5.87
N VAL A 412 -5.45 -4.46 -6.56
CA VAL A 412 -4.55 -4.52 -7.72
C VAL A 412 -5.05 -3.58 -8.81
N GLU A 413 -6.31 -3.68 -9.20
CA GLU A 413 -6.93 -2.81 -10.22
C GLU A 413 -6.76 -1.32 -9.87
N ASN A 414 -7.13 -0.92 -8.65
CA ASN A 414 -7.06 0.47 -8.22
C ASN A 414 -5.62 1.02 -8.15
N THR A 415 -4.63 0.19 -7.80
CA THR A 415 -3.24 0.64 -7.68
C THR A 415 -2.49 0.64 -9.01
N MET A 416 -2.97 -0.13 -9.99
CA MET A 416 -2.40 -0.22 -11.34
C MET A 416 -2.66 1.03 -12.19
N GLU A 417 -3.79 1.71 -11.98
CA GLU A 417 -4.14 2.93 -12.71
C GLU A 417 -3.17 4.09 -12.41
N ASP A 418 -2.52 4.06 -11.24
CA ASP A 418 -1.48 5.01 -10.93
C ASP A 418 -0.16 4.70 -11.65
N SER A 419 0.63 5.73 -11.94
CA SER A 419 1.94 5.52 -12.55
C SER A 419 2.95 4.92 -11.55
N PHE A 420 3.89 4.11 -12.02
CA PHE A 420 5.00 3.66 -11.17
C PHE A 420 5.82 4.84 -10.62
N ASP A 421 5.91 5.95 -11.35
CA ASP A 421 6.62 7.16 -10.90
C ASP A 421 5.94 7.81 -9.69
N LEU A 422 4.61 7.74 -9.59
CA LEU A 422 3.89 8.16 -8.37
C LEU A 422 4.30 7.29 -7.19
N TYR A 423 4.19 5.96 -7.34
CA TYR A 423 4.57 5.01 -6.29
C TYR A 423 6.04 5.17 -5.87
N TYR A 424 6.95 5.30 -6.83
CA TYR A 424 8.35 5.53 -6.56
C TYR A 424 8.59 6.89 -5.87
N GLY A 425 7.80 7.91 -6.20
CA GLY A 425 7.81 9.19 -5.50
C GLY A 425 7.39 9.08 -4.04
N LEU A 426 6.39 8.25 -3.72
CA LEU A 426 6.00 7.94 -2.33
C LEU A 426 7.18 7.34 -1.55
N PHE A 427 7.93 6.43 -2.17
CA PHE A 427 9.10 5.82 -1.54
C PHE A 427 10.27 6.80 -1.38
N LEU A 428 10.61 7.53 -2.45
CA LEU A 428 11.81 8.35 -2.50
C LEU A 428 11.71 9.60 -1.60
N TYR A 429 10.52 10.19 -1.51
CA TYR A 429 10.33 11.50 -0.88
C TYR A 429 9.58 11.46 0.46
N ASN A 430 9.25 10.26 0.96
CA ASN A 430 8.75 10.07 2.31
C ASN A 430 9.80 9.28 3.13
N LEU A 431 10.41 9.94 4.11
CA LEU A 431 11.48 9.35 4.92
C LEU A 431 11.04 8.11 5.70
N ASN A 432 9.73 7.98 5.97
CA ASN A 432 9.15 6.86 6.72
C ASN A 432 8.87 5.63 5.83
N ALA A 433 8.94 5.75 4.50
CA ALA A 433 8.59 4.66 3.58
C ALA A 433 9.60 3.49 3.63
N MET A 434 10.89 3.78 3.85
CA MET A 434 11.91 2.73 3.99
C MET A 434 11.63 1.81 5.19
N GLU A 435 11.24 2.39 6.32
CA GLU A 435 10.88 1.61 7.52
C GLU A 435 9.71 0.66 7.22
N GLN A 436 8.69 1.13 6.49
CA GLN A 436 7.56 0.27 6.10
C GLN A 436 7.99 -0.86 5.17
N LEU A 437 8.90 -0.59 4.24
CA LEU A 437 9.45 -1.61 3.34
C LEU A 437 10.26 -2.68 4.12
N GLU A 438 11.02 -2.27 5.13
CA GLU A 438 11.73 -3.19 6.03
C GLU A 438 10.75 -4.01 6.91
N ARG A 439 9.67 -3.39 7.39
CA ARG A 439 8.62 -4.11 8.13
C ARG A 439 7.94 -5.18 7.26
N PHE A 440 7.71 -4.91 5.98
CA PHE A 440 7.23 -5.94 5.04
C PHE A 440 8.21 -7.11 4.96
N ASP A 441 9.49 -6.84 4.72
CA ASP A 441 10.55 -7.86 4.62
C ASP A 441 10.59 -8.74 5.87
N LEU A 442 10.58 -8.13 7.05
CA LEU A 442 10.53 -8.83 8.32
C LEU A 442 9.25 -9.66 8.52
N ALA A 443 8.09 -9.16 8.08
CA ALA A 443 6.83 -9.87 8.15
C ALA A 443 6.80 -11.11 7.23
N PHE A 444 7.30 -10.97 5.99
CA PHE A 444 7.50 -12.10 5.07
C PHE A 444 8.43 -13.16 5.66
N GLU A 445 9.59 -12.76 6.15
CA GLU A 445 10.57 -13.67 6.78
C GLU A 445 10.01 -14.36 8.02
N SER A 446 9.29 -13.63 8.88
CA SER A 446 8.65 -14.18 10.08
C SER A 446 7.61 -15.24 9.70
N LEU A 447 6.74 -14.94 8.73
CA LEU A 447 5.69 -15.86 8.30
C LEU A 447 6.27 -17.15 7.68
N LYS A 448 7.27 -17.02 6.81
CA LYS A 448 8.00 -18.17 6.24
C LYS A 448 8.62 -19.03 7.35
N LYS A 449 9.31 -18.42 8.32
CA LYS A 449 9.89 -19.14 9.47
C LYS A 449 8.84 -19.90 10.27
N GLN A 450 7.66 -19.33 10.48
CA GLN A 450 6.56 -20.01 11.17
C GLN A 450 6.07 -21.24 10.40
N LEU A 451 5.86 -21.11 9.08
CA LEU A 451 5.43 -22.22 8.21
C LEU A 451 6.48 -23.34 8.17
N PHE A 452 7.72 -23.03 7.77
CA PHE A 452 8.78 -24.04 7.64
C PHE A 452 9.26 -24.59 8.98
N GLY A 453 9.24 -23.79 10.05
CA GLY A 453 9.58 -24.26 11.39
C GLY A 453 8.61 -25.34 11.87
N ARG A 454 7.31 -25.17 11.63
CA ARG A 454 6.30 -26.19 11.94
C ARG A 454 6.42 -27.41 11.03
N LEU A 455 6.73 -27.21 9.75
CA LEU A 455 6.98 -28.29 8.79
C LEU A 455 8.13 -29.19 9.28
N HIS A 456 9.27 -28.59 9.63
CA HIS A 456 10.42 -29.31 10.15
C HIS A 456 10.11 -30.04 11.46
N ARG A 457 9.30 -29.45 12.36
CA ARG A 457 8.87 -30.12 13.59
C ARG A 457 8.03 -31.37 13.32
N ILE A 458 7.13 -31.32 12.34
CA ILE A 458 6.29 -32.46 11.94
C ILE A 458 7.15 -33.56 11.32
N TYR A 459 8.03 -33.23 10.37
CA TYR A 459 8.95 -34.21 9.77
C TYR A 459 9.88 -34.84 10.80
N ARG A 460 10.44 -34.04 11.71
CA ARG A 460 11.27 -34.51 12.81
C ARG A 460 10.50 -35.53 13.67
N LYS A 461 9.26 -35.22 14.04
CA LYS A 461 8.41 -36.11 14.84
C LYS A 461 8.15 -37.44 14.10
N HIS A 462 7.79 -37.40 12.82
CA HIS A 462 7.58 -38.62 12.03
C HIS A 462 8.86 -39.46 11.84
N LEU A 463 10.02 -38.83 11.67
CA LEU A 463 11.30 -39.54 11.57
C LEU A 463 11.65 -40.26 12.88
N PHE A 464 11.50 -39.60 14.03
CA PHE A 464 11.84 -40.19 15.33
C PHE A 464 10.79 -41.16 15.89
N GLU A 465 9.50 -40.95 15.61
CA GLU A 465 8.46 -41.94 15.95
C GLU A 465 8.60 -43.24 15.12
N ASN A 466 9.12 -43.14 13.89
CA ASN A 466 9.46 -44.31 13.09
C ASN A 466 10.74 -45.01 13.58
N GLU A 467 11.74 -44.29 14.11
CA GLU A 467 12.93 -44.92 14.72
C GLU A 467 12.61 -45.65 16.03
N GLU A 468 11.73 -45.11 16.87
CA GLU A 468 11.26 -45.79 18.09
C GLU A 468 10.46 -47.07 17.78
N GLN A 469 9.73 -47.10 16.67
CA GLN A 469 9.04 -48.33 16.21
C GLN A 469 10.01 -49.37 15.60
N ILE A 470 11.14 -48.95 15.02
CA ILE A 470 12.16 -49.86 14.48
C ILE A 470 13.02 -50.47 15.61
N LEU A 471 13.25 -49.74 16.70
CA LEU A 471 13.94 -50.24 17.90
C LEU A 471 13.05 -51.09 18.82
N ALA A 472 11.74 -51.13 18.59
CA ALA A 472 10.77 -51.94 19.34
C ALA A 472 10.40 -53.27 18.66
N LEU A 473 11.30 -53.83 17.83
CA LEU A 473 11.18 -55.22 17.37
C LEU A 473 11.58 -56.16 18.53
N PRO A 474 10.76 -57.16 18.90
CA PRO A 474 11.03 -58.00 20.05
C PRO A 474 12.30 -58.82 19.82
N GLU A 475 13.17 -58.85 20.83
CA GLU A 475 14.32 -59.75 20.89
C GLU A 475 13.86 -61.17 20.50
N ARG A 476 14.51 -61.72 19.47
CA ARG A 476 14.31 -63.11 19.07
C ARG A 476 14.55 -64.01 20.28
N SER A 477 13.48 -64.71 20.65
CA SER A 477 13.42 -65.94 21.45
C SER A 477 14.78 -66.61 21.68
N THR A 478 15.34 -66.43 22.87
CA THR A 478 16.30 -67.38 23.43
C THR A 478 15.52 -68.60 23.93
N LEU A 479 15.74 -69.75 23.27
CA LEU A 479 15.29 -71.07 23.73
C LEU A 479 16.04 -71.46 25.03
N PRO A 480 15.51 -72.40 25.82
CA PRO A 480 15.52 -72.33 27.28
C PRO A 480 16.82 -72.79 27.94
N GLU A 481 17.04 -72.28 29.16
CA GLU A 481 18.08 -72.68 30.09
C GLU A 481 18.17 -74.20 30.28
N LYS A 482 19.38 -74.74 30.13
CA LYS A 482 19.81 -75.95 30.84
C LYS A 482 21.25 -75.81 31.33
N SER A 483 21.40 -75.70 32.64
CA SER A 483 22.57 -76.01 33.47
C SER A 483 22.01 -76.38 34.85
N GLU A 484 22.39 -77.42 35.59
CA GLU A 484 23.45 -78.43 35.52
C GLU A 484 23.04 -79.60 36.44
N GLY A 485 23.55 -80.82 36.17
CA GLY A 485 23.35 -81.95 37.08
C GLY A 485 23.88 -83.31 36.60
N SER A 486 25.19 -83.51 36.74
CA SER A 486 25.92 -84.79 36.92
C SER A 486 26.30 -85.70 35.72
N ASN A 487 27.62 -85.96 35.70
CA ASN A 487 28.35 -87.22 35.43
C ASN A 487 28.64 -87.77 34.00
N VAL A 488 29.96 -87.77 33.73
CA VAL A 488 30.81 -88.88 33.23
C VAL A 488 31.06 -89.06 31.71
N SER A 489 32.37 -89.07 31.40
CA SER A 489 33.15 -89.71 30.32
C SER A 489 33.17 -89.16 28.88
N SER A 490 34.42 -89.01 28.44
CA SER A 490 35.10 -88.80 27.15
C SER A 490 34.75 -89.78 26.00
N PRO A 491 35.45 -89.77 24.82
CA PRO A 491 35.81 -88.65 23.92
C PRO A 491 35.52 -88.97 22.42
N LEU A 492 35.97 -88.08 21.53
CA LEU A 492 36.49 -88.29 20.15
C LEU A 492 35.61 -87.95 18.92
N SER A 493 36.20 -87.02 18.15
CA SER A 493 36.31 -87.01 16.67
C SER A 493 35.03 -86.65 15.91
N LYS A 494 35.01 -86.03 14.73
CA LYS A 494 35.98 -85.56 13.72
C LYS A 494 35.09 -84.96 12.61
N THR A 495 35.52 -83.89 11.94
CA THR A 495 35.24 -83.58 10.49
C THR A 495 33.76 -83.41 10.07
N VAL A 496 33.30 -82.70 9.02
CA VAL A 496 33.85 -81.96 7.88
C VAL A 496 32.64 -81.34 7.15
N ASP A 497 32.88 -80.18 6.54
CA ASP A 497 32.33 -79.59 5.31
C ASP A 497 30.83 -79.48 4.97
N THR A 498 30.53 -78.24 4.54
CA THR A 498 29.75 -77.83 3.34
C THR A 498 28.26 -78.18 3.31
N LYS A 499 27.37 -77.27 2.93
CA LYS A 499 27.47 -76.33 1.80
C LYS A 499 26.44 -75.22 1.94
#